data_AF-A0A8J7Q861-F1
#
_entry.id   AF-A0A8J7Q861-F1
#
_cell.length_a   1.000
_cell.length_b   1.000
_cell.length_c   1.000
_cell.angle_alpha   90.00
_cell.angle_beta   90.00
_cell.angle_gamma   90.00
#
_symmetry.space_group_name_H-M   'P 1'
#
loop_
_entity.id
_entity.type
_entity.pdbx_description
1 polymer ?
#
loop_
_entity_poly.entity_id
_entity_poly.type
_entity_poly.pdbx_seq_one_letter_code
_entity_poly.pdbx_strand_id
1 'polypeptide(L)'
;MSAESAYEMISSELLLDGSARLNLATFVTTSMPAFAAKLMAETADKNMIDKDEYPQTAELEARCVNIISHLWHSPLDEQAIGCSTTGSSEAVMLGGLAMKWRWREKMRAAGKPTDRPNLVTGANVQVCWEKFCRYWDVEPRLVPLEGDTLHLTPERAVEYCDESTIG
;
A
#
# COMPACT_ATOMS: atom_id res chain seq x y z
N MET A 1 -32.30 -21.18 13.55
CA MET A 1 -31.53 -20.12 14.24
C MET A 1 -32.04 -18.79 13.72
N SER A 2 -32.48 -17.87 14.58
CA SER A 2 -32.93 -16.54 14.15
C SER A 2 -31.73 -15.61 13.90
N ALA A 3 -31.96 -14.47 13.25
CA ALA A 3 -30.91 -13.47 13.03
C ALA A 3 -30.37 -12.93 14.37
N GLU A 4 -31.25 -12.77 15.35
CA GLU A 4 -30.92 -12.35 16.71
C GLU A 4 -30.05 -13.38 17.41
N SER A 5 -30.40 -14.67 17.36
CA SER A 5 -29.56 -15.72 17.95
C SER A 5 -28.17 -15.77 17.30
N ALA A 6 -28.08 -15.62 15.97
CA ALA A 6 -26.79 -15.59 15.27
C ALA A 6 -25.95 -14.37 15.69
N TYR A 7 -26.58 -13.19 15.81
CA TYR A 7 -25.93 -11.97 16.28
C TYR A 7 -25.39 -12.11 17.71
N GLU A 8 -26.20 -12.64 18.63
CA GLU A 8 -25.79 -12.83 20.04
C GLU A 8 -24.62 -13.81 20.15
N MET A 9 -24.65 -14.91 19.39
CA MET A 9 -23.56 -15.88 19.37
C MET A 9 -22.25 -15.26 18.89
N ILE A 10 -22.28 -14.58 17.75
CA ILE A 10 -21.09 -13.95 17.16
C ILE A 10 -20.58 -12.82 18.06
N SER A 11 -21.46 -11.93 18.53
CA SER A 11 -21.05 -10.81 19.39
C SER A 11 -20.47 -11.28 20.72
N SER A 12 -20.98 -12.37 21.30
CA SER A 12 -20.44 -12.96 22.52
C SER A 12 -19.05 -13.55 22.33
N GLU A 13 -18.81 -14.21 21.18
CA GLU A 13 -17.48 -14.72 20.84
C GLU A 13 -16.46 -13.58 20.66
N LEU A 14 -16.86 -12.48 20.03
CA LEU A 14 -16.02 -11.30 19.84
C LEU A 14 -15.68 -10.54 21.14
N LEU A 15 -16.33 -10.83 22.27
CA LEU A 15 -15.91 -10.30 23.59
C LEU A 15 -14.56 -10.86 24.05
N LEU A 16 -14.09 -11.95 23.44
CA LEU A 16 -12.77 -12.53 23.71
C LEU A 16 -11.64 -11.74 23.04
N ASP A 17 -11.94 -10.87 22.07
CA ASP A 17 -10.96 -9.95 21.51
C ASP A 17 -10.55 -8.91 22.55
N GLY A 18 -9.26 -8.54 22.50
CA GLY A 18 -8.75 -7.41 23.29
C GLY A 18 -9.40 -6.09 22.88
N SER A 19 -9.51 -5.15 23.82
CA SER A 19 -9.98 -3.80 23.46
C SER A 19 -9.02 -3.15 22.47
N ALA A 20 -9.52 -2.80 21.28
CA ALA A 20 -8.71 -2.13 20.25
C ALA A 20 -8.09 -0.81 20.74
N ARG A 21 -8.73 -0.10 21.67
CA ARG A 21 -8.19 1.13 22.28
C ARG A 21 -6.99 0.89 23.18
N LEU A 22 -6.78 -0.34 23.63
CA LEU A 22 -5.66 -0.75 24.47
C LEU A 22 -4.57 -1.48 23.68
N ASN A 23 -4.75 -1.66 22.36
CA ASN A 23 -3.75 -2.28 21.51
C ASN A 23 -2.65 -1.26 21.15
N LEU A 24 -1.50 -1.38 21.79
CA LEU A 24 -0.34 -0.51 21.57
C LEU A 24 0.63 -1.03 20.47
N ALA A 25 0.32 -2.15 19.83
CA ALA A 25 1.18 -2.78 18.82
C ALA A 25 0.79 -2.43 17.37
N THR A 26 -0.43 -1.94 17.14
CA THR A 26 -0.94 -1.64 15.79
C THR A 26 -0.72 -0.18 15.40
N PHE A 27 -0.49 0.05 14.11
CA PHE A 27 -0.47 1.37 13.50
C PHE A 27 -1.86 1.79 12.96
N VAL A 28 -2.85 0.89 12.96
CA VAL A 28 -4.20 1.17 12.45
C VAL A 28 -5.00 2.00 13.46
N THR A 29 -5.71 3.02 12.95
CA THR A 29 -6.59 3.89 13.75
C THR A 29 -7.73 3.10 14.41
N THR A 30 -7.89 3.21 15.74
CA THR A 30 -8.92 2.49 16.52
C THR A 30 -10.03 3.38 17.08
N SER A 31 -10.08 4.66 16.68
CA SER A 31 -11.16 5.58 17.04
C SER A 31 -11.38 6.63 15.96
N MET A 32 -12.63 7.07 15.80
CA MET A 32 -13.00 8.14 14.87
C MET A 32 -14.10 9.02 15.47
N PRO A 33 -14.24 10.30 15.04
CA PRO A 33 -15.34 11.16 15.45
C PRO A 33 -16.71 10.58 15.08
N ALA A 34 -17.74 10.89 15.87
CA ALA A 34 -19.09 10.34 15.69
C ALA A 34 -19.68 10.64 14.30
N PHE A 35 -19.45 11.83 13.74
CA PHE A 35 -19.89 12.18 12.39
C PHE A 35 -19.18 11.39 11.29
N ALA A 36 -17.91 11.00 11.50
CA ALA A 36 -17.19 10.14 10.56
C ALA A 36 -17.76 8.71 10.59
N ALA A 37 -18.01 8.16 11.78
CA ALA A 37 -18.64 6.85 11.94
C ALA A 37 -20.04 6.80 11.32
N LYS A 38 -20.84 7.86 11.52
CA LYS A 38 -22.16 8.00 10.91
C LYS A 38 -22.06 8.01 9.38
N LEU A 39 -21.18 8.84 8.81
CA LEU A 39 -20.99 8.93 7.37
C LEU A 39 -20.57 7.58 6.77
N MET A 40 -19.62 6.88 7.41
CA MET A 40 -19.19 5.54 6.96
C MET A 40 -20.35 4.54 6.93
N ALA A 41 -21.20 4.54 7.95
CA ALA A 41 -22.38 3.67 8.00
C ALA A 41 -23.42 4.03 6.92
N GLU A 42 -23.64 5.31 6.67
CA GLU A 42 -24.57 5.81 5.63
C GLU A 42 -24.09 5.54 4.19
N THR A 43 -22.82 5.22 4.00
CA THR A 43 -22.23 4.94 2.67
C THR A 43 -21.75 3.49 2.52
N ALA A 44 -22.09 2.60 3.43
CA ALA A 44 -21.60 1.22 3.44
C ALA A 44 -22.04 0.38 2.23
N ASP A 45 -23.10 0.79 1.55
CA ASP A 45 -23.68 0.16 0.36
C ASP A 45 -23.13 0.73 -0.96
N LYS A 46 -22.29 1.77 -0.91
CA LYS A 46 -21.70 2.38 -2.11
C LYS A 46 -20.48 1.60 -2.60
N ASN A 47 -20.46 1.32 -3.89
CA ASN A 47 -19.35 0.59 -4.51
C ASN A 47 -18.33 1.56 -5.13
N MET A 48 -17.14 1.66 -4.56
CA MET A 48 -16.09 2.59 -5.01
C MET A 48 -15.63 2.37 -6.46
N ILE A 49 -15.65 1.13 -6.96
CA ILE A 49 -15.19 0.85 -8.34
C ILE A 49 -16.22 1.26 -9.40
N ASP A 50 -17.48 1.41 -9.01
CA ASP A 50 -18.59 1.76 -9.90
C ASP A 50 -18.73 3.29 -10.03
N LYS A 51 -17.78 3.89 -10.75
CA LYS A 51 -17.66 5.35 -10.84
C LYS A 51 -18.81 6.01 -11.60
N ASP A 52 -19.49 5.27 -12.47
CA ASP A 52 -20.63 5.77 -13.23
C ASP A 52 -21.88 5.89 -12.36
N GLU A 53 -22.11 4.92 -11.45
CA GLU A 53 -23.23 4.95 -10.51
C GLU A 53 -22.95 5.87 -9.30
N TYR A 54 -21.67 6.00 -8.90
CA TYR A 54 -21.25 6.82 -7.74
C TYR A 54 -20.25 7.93 -8.10
N PRO A 55 -20.58 8.84 -9.04
CA PRO A 55 -19.64 9.82 -9.56
C PRO A 55 -19.13 10.80 -8.50
N GLN A 56 -19.95 11.11 -7.49
CA GLN A 56 -19.51 12.02 -6.41
C GLN A 56 -18.59 11.34 -5.41
N THR A 57 -18.67 10.02 -5.26
CA THR A 57 -17.68 9.25 -4.49
C THR A 57 -16.35 9.23 -5.24
N ALA A 58 -16.38 9.01 -6.57
CA ALA A 58 -15.20 9.07 -7.42
C ALA A 58 -14.52 10.46 -7.43
N GLU A 59 -15.32 11.53 -7.47
CA GLU A 59 -14.81 12.91 -7.37
C GLU A 59 -14.15 13.17 -6.01
N LEU A 60 -14.70 12.64 -4.91
CA LEU A 60 -14.05 12.74 -3.59
C LEU A 60 -12.73 11.97 -3.53
N GLU A 61 -12.63 10.80 -4.17
CA GLU A 61 -11.35 10.10 -4.35
C GLU A 61 -10.34 10.98 -5.10
N ALA A 62 -10.73 11.56 -6.24
CA ALA A 62 -9.85 12.42 -7.04
C ALA A 62 -9.33 13.62 -6.23
N ARG A 63 -10.19 14.25 -5.43
CA ARG A 63 -9.78 15.31 -4.50
C ARG A 63 -8.80 14.82 -3.45
N CYS A 64 -9.03 13.65 -2.84
CA CYS A 64 -8.09 13.07 -1.88
C CYS A 64 -6.72 12.80 -2.52
N VAL A 65 -6.70 12.26 -3.75
CA VAL A 65 -5.46 12.05 -4.51
C VAL A 65 -4.73 13.38 -4.76
N ASN A 66 -5.43 14.42 -5.20
CA ASN A 66 -4.85 15.75 -5.40
C ASN A 66 -4.33 16.38 -4.09
N ILE A 67 -5.07 16.24 -2.99
CA ILE A 67 -4.65 16.73 -1.65
C ILE A 67 -3.34 16.04 -1.22
N ILE A 68 -3.26 14.71 -1.36
CA ILE A 68 -2.05 13.95 -1.00
C ILE A 68 -0.89 14.28 -1.94
N SER A 69 -1.16 14.44 -3.24
CA SER A 69 -0.16 14.86 -4.24
C SER A 69 0.47 16.21 -3.88
N HIS A 70 -0.35 17.21 -3.56
CA HIS A 70 0.14 18.51 -3.10
C HIS A 70 0.90 18.40 -1.78
N LEU A 71 0.41 17.59 -0.83
CA LEU A 71 1.10 17.36 0.44
C LEU A 71 2.51 16.76 0.24
N TRP A 72 2.69 15.93 -0.79
CA TRP A 72 3.97 15.33 -1.16
C TRP A 72 4.81 16.16 -2.14
N HIS A 73 4.43 17.43 -2.39
CA HIS A 73 5.13 18.34 -3.29
C HIS A 73 5.34 17.74 -4.70
N SER A 74 4.35 17.00 -5.19
CA SER A 74 4.36 16.52 -6.56
C SER A 74 4.47 17.70 -7.54
N PRO A 75 5.24 17.59 -8.63
CA PRO A 75 5.31 18.63 -9.66
C PRO A 75 4.05 18.69 -10.53
N LEU A 76 3.12 17.76 -10.32
CA LEU A 76 1.81 17.73 -10.96
C LEU A 76 0.84 18.44 -10.01
N ASP A 77 0.28 19.56 -10.45
CA ASP A 77 -0.74 20.36 -9.73
C ASP A 77 -2.06 19.54 -9.56
N GLU A 78 -3.23 20.08 -9.95
CA GLU A 78 -4.54 19.41 -9.89
C GLU A 78 -4.71 18.22 -10.86
N GLN A 79 -3.62 17.70 -11.41
CA GLN A 79 -3.57 16.58 -12.36
C GLN A 79 -2.78 15.39 -11.81
N ALA A 80 -2.90 15.14 -10.51
CA ALA A 80 -2.20 14.04 -9.87
C ALA A 80 -2.65 12.69 -10.44
N ILE A 81 -1.69 11.81 -10.72
CA ILE A 81 -1.96 10.43 -11.14
C ILE A 81 -1.86 9.54 -9.91
N GLY A 82 -2.99 8.97 -9.50
CA GLY A 82 -3.08 8.07 -8.36
C GLY A 82 -4.48 7.49 -8.17
N CYS A 83 -4.63 6.63 -7.17
CA CYS A 83 -5.92 6.03 -6.80
C CYS A 83 -5.94 5.69 -5.31
N SER A 84 -7.15 5.51 -4.76
CA SER A 84 -7.32 4.83 -3.49
C SER A 84 -6.99 3.34 -3.64
N THR A 85 -6.56 2.74 -2.52
CA THR A 85 -6.30 1.30 -2.41
C THR A 85 -6.85 0.83 -1.07
N THR A 86 -7.04 -0.48 -0.92
CA THR A 86 -7.46 -1.06 0.36
C THR A 86 -6.43 -0.82 1.47
N GLY A 87 -5.16 -0.67 1.10
CA GLY A 87 -4.07 -0.28 1.99
C GLY A 87 -2.72 -0.32 1.29
N SER A 88 -1.65 0.03 2.01
CA SER A 88 -0.31 0.17 1.43
C SER A 88 0.25 -1.10 0.78
N SER A 89 -0.27 -2.30 1.11
CA SER A 89 0.13 -3.54 0.43
C SER A 89 -0.26 -3.53 -1.05
N GLU A 90 -1.48 -3.11 -1.39
CA GLU A 90 -1.93 -2.98 -2.78
C GLU A 90 -1.20 -1.82 -3.47
N ALA A 91 -1.04 -0.68 -2.80
CA ALA A 91 -0.31 0.47 -3.34
C ALA A 91 1.15 0.11 -3.69
N VAL A 92 1.85 -0.63 -2.83
CA VAL A 92 3.21 -1.13 -3.09
C VAL A 92 3.25 -2.08 -4.28
N MET A 93 2.27 -2.96 -4.44
CA MET A 93 2.21 -3.86 -5.59
C MET A 93 2.04 -3.09 -6.90
N LEU A 94 1.15 -2.10 -6.93
CA LEU A 94 0.96 -1.22 -8.10
C LEU A 94 2.21 -0.41 -8.41
N GLY A 95 2.85 0.17 -7.38
CA GLY A 95 4.11 0.91 -7.52
C GLY A 95 5.26 0.04 -8.03
N GLY A 96 5.42 -1.17 -7.46
CA GLY A 96 6.44 -2.13 -7.88
C GLY A 96 6.21 -2.65 -9.30
N LEU A 97 4.95 -2.87 -9.70
CA LEU A 97 4.60 -3.20 -11.09
C LEU A 97 4.99 -2.07 -12.04
N ALA A 98 4.70 -0.82 -11.70
CA ALA A 98 5.09 0.33 -12.50
C ALA A 98 6.63 0.43 -12.64
N MET A 99 7.38 0.21 -11.56
CA MET A 99 8.86 0.13 -11.61
C MET A 99 9.33 -0.97 -12.56
N LYS A 100 8.80 -2.19 -12.40
CA LYS A 100 9.17 -3.35 -13.23
C LYS A 100 8.90 -3.12 -14.72
N TRP A 101 7.75 -2.54 -15.07
CA TRP A 101 7.41 -2.26 -16.46
C TRP A 101 8.30 -1.17 -17.07
N ARG A 102 8.55 -0.07 -16.36
CA ARG A 102 9.48 0.99 -16.80
C ARG A 102 10.90 0.47 -16.99
N TRP A 103 11.40 -0.33 -16.06
CA TRP A 103 12.72 -0.97 -16.19
C TRP A 103 12.78 -1.88 -17.42
N ARG A 104 11.76 -2.72 -17.64
CA ARG A 104 11.71 -3.64 -18.78
C ARG A 104 11.70 -2.92 -20.12
N GLU A 105 10.97 -1.81 -20.23
CA GLU A 105 10.98 -0.96 -21.43
C GLU A 105 12.36 -0.35 -21.68
N LYS A 106 12.99 0.21 -20.64
CA LYS A 106 14.36 0.75 -20.71
C LYS A 106 15.37 -0.30 -21.18
N MET A 107 15.31 -1.51 -20.63
CA MET A 107 16.23 -2.59 -20.97
C MET A 107 16.03 -3.10 -22.40
N ARG A 108 14.77 -3.24 -22.85
CA ARG A 108 14.46 -3.59 -24.26
C ARG A 108 14.99 -2.54 -25.24
N ALA A 109 14.79 -1.26 -24.94
CA ALA A 109 15.29 -0.17 -25.77
C ALA A 109 16.83 -0.18 -25.88
N ALA A 110 17.51 -0.65 -24.83
CA ALA A 110 18.96 -0.83 -24.81
C ALA A 110 19.44 -2.19 -25.38
N GLY A 111 18.55 -3.05 -25.88
CA GLY A 111 18.89 -4.38 -26.38
C GLY A 111 19.38 -5.35 -25.30
N LYS A 112 19.03 -5.11 -24.03
CA LYS A 112 19.47 -5.92 -22.88
C LYS A 112 18.42 -6.95 -22.44
N PRO A 113 18.83 -8.02 -21.73
CA PRO A 113 17.91 -8.99 -21.15
C PRO A 113 16.92 -8.38 -20.14
N THR A 114 15.79 -9.04 -19.94
CA THR A 114 14.70 -8.56 -19.05
C THR A 114 14.13 -9.63 -18.12
N ASP A 115 14.87 -10.72 -17.95
CA ASP A 115 14.48 -11.94 -17.24
C ASP A 115 14.88 -11.95 -15.76
N ARG A 116 15.76 -11.03 -15.32
CA ARG A 116 16.29 -11.01 -13.94
C ARG A 116 16.16 -9.66 -13.25
N PRO A 117 14.94 -9.13 -13.03
CA PRO A 117 14.76 -7.92 -12.25
C PRO A 117 15.08 -8.16 -10.76
N ASN A 118 15.65 -7.15 -10.08
CA ASN A 118 15.81 -7.13 -8.63
C ASN A 118 15.27 -5.84 -8.00
N LEU A 119 15.02 -5.86 -6.70
CA LEU A 119 14.63 -4.71 -5.90
C LEU A 119 15.48 -4.63 -4.63
N VAL A 120 16.15 -3.49 -4.44
CA VAL A 120 17.00 -3.23 -3.26
C VAL A 120 16.18 -2.55 -2.16
N THR A 121 16.20 -3.12 -0.96
CA THR A 121 15.55 -2.55 0.24
C THR A 121 16.39 -2.83 1.48
N GLY A 122 16.10 -2.15 2.60
CA GLY A 122 16.65 -2.55 3.91
C GLY A 122 16.01 -3.86 4.39
N ALA A 123 16.74 -4.65 5.18
CA ALA A 123 16.23 -5.90 5.76
C ALA A 123 15.03 -5.70 6.73
N ASN A 124 14.75 -4.45 7.14
CA ASN A 124 13.59 -4.04 7.93
C ASN A 124 12.33 -3.71 7.09
N VAL A 125 12.34 -4.03 5.81
CA VAL A 125 11.20 -3.80 4.92
C VAL A 125 9.94 -4.55 5.40
N GLN A 126 8.77 -3.96 5.19
CA GLN A 126 7.51 -4.62 5.51
C GLN A 126 7.22 -5.78 4.52
N VAL A 127 6.60 -6.86 5.01
CA VAL A 127 6.35 -8.11 4.27
C VAL A 127 5.61 -7.96 2.93
N CYS A 128 4.92 -6.84 2.67
CA CYS A 128 4.28 -6.55 1.39
C CYS A 128 5.28 -6.54 0.24
N TRP A 129 6.52 -6.10 0.48
CA TRP A 129 7.58 -6.10 -0.53
C TRP A 129 8.12 -7.51 -0.80
N GLU A 130 8.18 -8.37 0.21
CA GLU A 130 8.51 -9.79 0.01
C GLU A 130 7.43 -10.49 -0.84
N LYS A 131 6.15 -10.21 -0.55
CA LYS A 131 5.03 -10.69 -1.36
C LYS A 131 5.13 -10.20 -2.80
N PHE A 132 5.41 -8.90 -2.99
CA PHE A 132 5.63 -8.35 -4.33
C PHE A 132 6.76 -9.09 -5.06
N CYS A 133 7.93 -9.22 -4.43
CA CYS A 133 9.08 -9.88 -5.03
C CYS A 133 8.75 -11.34 -5.41
N ARG A 134 8.05 -12.06 -4.54
CA ARG A 134 7.64 -13.43 -4.78
C ARG A 134 6.60 -13.57 -5.90
N TYR A 135 5.54 -12.78 -5.90
CA TYR A 135 4.42 -12.96 -6.83
C TYR A 135 4.75 -12.48 -8.24
N TRP A 136 5.72 -11.57 -8.38
CA TRP A 136 6.13 -11.02 -9.66
C TRP A 136 7.56 -11.39 -10.05
N ASP A 137 8.16 -12.46 -9.52
CA ASP A 137 9.49 -12.94 -9.93
C ASP A 137 10.54 -11.80 -9.96
N VAL A 138 10.64 -11.05 -8.87
CA VAL A 138 11.68 -10.03 -8.65
C VAL A 138 12.59 -10.53 -7.53
N GLU A 139 13.90 -10.51 -7.75
CA GLU A 139 14.88 -10.89 -6.74
C GLU A 139 14.90 -9.84 -5.60
N PRO A 140 14.60 -10.22 -4.34
CA PRO A 140 14.73 -9.31 -3.22
C PRO A 140 16.21 -9.18 -2.81
N ARG A 141 16.76 -7.97 -2.85
CA ARG A 141 18.10 -7.65 -2.35
C ARG A 141 17.98 -6.88 -1.04
N LEU A 142 18.12 -7.62 0.06
CA LEU A 142 17.96 -7.10 1.42
C LEU A 142 19.31 -6.66 1.97
N VAL A 143 19.45 -5.36 2.22
CA VAL A 143 20.63 -4.78 2.87
C VAL A 143 20.55 -5.06 4.37
N PRO A 144 21.50 -5.83 4.97
CA PRO A 144 21.44 -6.20 6.38
C PRO A 144 21.49 -4.99 7.31
N LEU A 145 20.81 -5.06 8.45
CA LEU A 145 21.00 -4.09 9.52
C LEU A 145 22.21 -4.49 10.36
N GLU A 146 23.17 -3.59 10.53
CA GLU A 146 24.45 -3.89 11.18
C GLU A 146 24.85 -2.77 12.16
N GLY A 147 25.37 -3.19 13.32
CA GLY A 147 25.78 -2.28 14.39
C GLY A 147 24.65 -1.35 14.82
N ASP A 148 24.94 -0.06 14.85
CA ASP A 148 23.99 0.99 15.24
C ASP A 148 23.18 1.54 14.04
N THR A 149 23.38 1.00 12.83
CA THR A 149 22.67 1.44 11.62
C THR A 149 21.41 0.62 11.41
N LEU A 150 20.30 1.09 12.01
CA LEU A 150 18.98 0.42 11.99
C LEU A 150 18.07 0.83 10.82
N HIS A 151 18.64 1.42 9.76
CA HIS A 151 17.93 1.85 8.57
C HIS A 151 18.81 1.68 7.33
N LEU A 152 18.19 1.75 6.14
CA LEU A 152 18.91 1.73 4.88
C LEU A 152 19.59 3.09 4.63
N THR A 153 20.90 3.09 4.38
CA THR A 153 21.63 4.30 3.96
C THR A 153 21.79 4.34 2.44
N PRO A 154 21.92 5.53 1.83
CA PRO A 154 22.14 5.65 0.39
C PRO A 154 23.36 4.89 -0.12
N GLU A 155 24.47 4.94 0.62
CA GLU A 155 25.73 4.31 0.22
C GLU A 155 25.57 2.79 0.13
N ARG A 156 24.98 2.18 1.16
CA ARG A 156 24.74 0.74 1.20
C ARG A 156 23.68 0.29 0.20
N ALA A 157 22.68 1.14 -0.09
CA ALA A 157 21.71 0.84 -1.14
C ALA A 157 22.40 0.73 -2.51
N VAL A 158 23.25 1.71 -2.84
CA VAL A 158 23.97 1.76 -4.13
C VAL A 158 24.89 0.55 -4.31
N GLU A 159 25.53 0.05 -3.25
CA GLU A 159 26.37 -1.16 -3.31
C GLU A 159 25.62 -2.42 -3.77
N TYR A 160 24.30 -2.48 -3.58
CA TYR A 160 23.45 -3.61 -3.97
C TYR A 160 22.75 -3.41 -5.32
N CYS A 161 22.87 -2.21 -5.91
CA CYS A 161 22.27 -1.88 -7.19
C CYS A 161 23.10 -2.38 -8.37
N ASP A 162 22.43 -2.81 -9.43
CA ASP A 162 23.02 -3.11 -10.73
C ASP A 162 22.07 -2.70 -11.88
N GLU A 163 22.37 -3.13 -13.11
CA GLU A 163 21.51 -2.81 -14.26
C GLU A 163 20.12 -3.48 -14.24
N SER A 164 19.96 -4.50 -13.39
CA SER A 164 18.73 -5.26 -13.19
C SER A 164 17.84 -4.67 -12.08
N THR A 165 18.31 -3.66 -11.34
CA THR A 165 17.54 -3.01 -10.28
C THR A 165 16.42 -2.16 -10.87
N ILE A 166 15.17 -2.44 -10.45
CA ILE A 166 13.97 -1.83 -11.04
C ILE A 166 13.57 -0.48 -10.43
N GLY A 167 14.06 -0.18 -9.22
CA GLY A 167 13.72 0.98 -8.40
C GLY A 167 14.92 1.86 -8.11
#